data_AF-A0A916J7G0-F1
#
_entry.id   AF-A0A916J7G0-F1
#
_cell.length_a   1.000
_cell.length_b   1.000
_cell.length_c   1.000
_cell.angle_alpha   90.00
_cell.angle_beta   90.00
_cell.angle_gamma   90.00
#
_symmetry.space_group_name_H-M   'P 1'
#
loop_
_entity.id
_entity.type
_entity.pdbx_description
1 polymer ?
#
loop_
_entity_poly.entity_id
_entity_poly.type
_entity_poly.pdbx_seq_one_letter_code
_entity_poly.pdbx_strand_id
1 'polypeptide(L)'
;MVWFGVSCRQEGDPEPPARVVSASFEFNSLKVDGASGGFNYRGVQIKPYLRFNFSGPLNTSSFANAILFQSESGEVVPYTTLLENGDSTIILSPASNLRYLTSYQILVSKALKSKTNGALLSEVSVKLTTTLDSADKFPRISDDALLDLIQKQTFRYFWDFAHPVSGLARERNTSGDIVTSGGSGFWIMTIPVAIERKFITREQGLERMQKIVGFLKDKTDTFHGAFPHWLNGATGKTVPFSTKDNGADLVETSYLVQGLLTARQYFDATSAAETALRKDINTIWTAVEWDWFRKNNENVLYWHWSPDYNWEMNHQIKGWNECLITYVLAASSPTHPITRIVYEQGWTANGGFVNGKEFYGIKLPLGEDYGGPLFFAHYSFLGLNPTNLTDRYTHYFTQNKNHTLVNYNYCRANPKSYYGYSDQNWGLTASDIPGGYGASSPTNDKGVISPTAALSSFPYTPDESMKALKFFYYKLGDKIWSDYGFRDAFSLDQLWFAGSYLAIDQGPVIIMIENHRSVLVWNLFMSNPEVKTGLQTLGFSTADL
;
A
#
# COMPACT_ATOMS: atom_id res chain seq x y z
N MET A 1 -99.53 -46.60 -10.04
CA MET A 1 -98.67 -46.61 -8.83
C MET A 1 -97.23 -46.71 -9.32
N VAL A 2 -96.36 -45.83 -8.81
CA VAL A 2 -94.88 -45.77 -8.92
C VAL A 2 -94.19 -46.84 -9.77
N TRP A 3 -93.43 -46.42 -10.79
CA TRP A 3 -92.61 -47.29 -11.63
C TRP A 3 -91.11 -47.09 -11.39
N PHE A 4 -90.40 -48.21 -11.24
CA PHE A 4 -88.94 -48.37 -11.32
C PHE A 4 -88.47 -48.28 -12.78
N GLY A 5 -87.26 -47.78 -13.03
CA GLY A 5 -86.56 -47.86 -14.34
C GLY A 5 -85.17 -47.21 -14.24
N VAL A 6 -84.08 -47.97 -14.08
CA VAL A 6 -83.20 -48.60 -15.10
C VAL A 6 -82.12 -47.66 -15.67
N SER A 7 -80.90 -48.19 -15.62
CA SER A 7 -79.60 -47.75 -16.15
C SER A 7 -79.58 -47.11 -17.55
N CYS A 8 -78.74 -46.09 -17.70
CA CYS A 8 -78.01 -45.80 -18.95
C CYS A 8 -76.53 -45.53 -18.63
N ARG A 9 -75.65 -46.43 -19.08
CA ARG A 9 -74.22 -46.16 -19.31
C ARG A 9 -74.12 -45.12 -20.42
N GLN A 10 -73.45 -44.00 -20.17
CA GLN A 10 -72.83 -43.21 -21.24
C GLN A 10 -71.36 -43.60 -21.33
N GLU A 11 -70.92 -43.84 -22.56
CA GLU A 11 -69.54 -44.11 -22.96
C GLU A 11 -68.62 -42.98 -22.50
N GLY A 12 -67.38 -43.35 -22.22
CA GLY A 12 -66.43 -42.55 -21.46
C GLY A 12 -66.19 -41.16 -22.04
N ASP A 13 -66.24 -40.18 -21.14
CA ASP A 13 -65.50 -38.94 -21.32
C ASP A 13 -64.03 -39.28 -21.61
N PRO A 14 -63.38 -38.63 -22.59
CA PRO A 14 -61.94 -38.80 -22.77
C PRO A 14 -61.26 -38.42 -21.46
N GLU A 15 -60.43 -39.33 -20.95
CA GLU A 15 -59.55 -39.07 -19.82
C GLU A 15 -58.85 -37.71 -20.08
N PRO A 16 -58.92 -36.73 -19.16
CA PRO A 16 -58.27 -35.46 -19.37
C PRO A 16 -56.80 -35.76 -19.68
N PRO A 17 -56.21 -35.17 -20.75
CA PRO A 17 -54.87 -35.52 -21.18
C PRO A 17 -53.97 -35.45 -19.96
N ALA A 18 -53.30 -36.57 -19.67
CA ALA A 18 -52.42 -36.71 -18.51
C ALA A 18 -51.63 -35.42 -18.36
N ARG A 19 -51.80 -34.73 -17.22
CA ARG A 19 -51.13 -33.47 -16.96
C ARG A 19 -49.64 -33.74 -17.11
N VAL A 20 -49.05 -33.32 -18.23
CA VAL A 20 -47.62 -33.48 -18.48
C VAL A 20 -46.94 -32.60 -17.44
N VAL A 21 -46.56 -33.20 -16.31
CA VAL A 21 -45.68 -32.55 -15.36
C VAL A 21 -44.38 -32.35 -16.14
N SER A 22 -44.14 -31.11 -16.58
CA SER A 22 -42.94 -30.81 -17.33
C SER A 22 -41.75 -31.15 -16.45
N ALA A 23 -40.96 -32.14 -16.87
CA ALA A 23 -39.85 -32.65 -16.07
C ALA A 23 -38.84 -31.52 -15.86
N SER A 24 -38.74 -31.03 -14.62
CA SER A 24 -37.70 -30.08 -14.23
C SER A 24 -36.32 -30.67 -14.49
N PHE A 25 -35.34 -29.81 -14.72
CA PHE A 25 -33.96 -30.22 -14.98
C PHE A 25 -32.98 -29.39 -14.15
N GLU A 26 -31.75 -29.88 -14.05
CA GLU A 26 -30.74 -29.41 -13.12
C GLU A 26 -29.50 -28.89 -13.85
N PHE A 27 -28.82 -27.95 -13.21
CA PHE A 27 -27.46 -27.56 -13.58
C PHE A 27 -26.48 -28.56 -12.97
N ASN A 28 -25.61 -29.14 -13.80
CA ASN A 28 -24.64 -30.16 -13.39
C ASN A 28 -23.25 -29.58 -13.14
N SER A 29 -22.73 -28.76 -14.06
CA SER A 29 -21.37 -28.24 -13.96
C SER A 29 -21.12 -27.02 -14.86
N LEU A 30 -20.13 -26.22 -14.47
CA LEU A 30 -19.59 -25.10 -15.24
C LEU A 30 -18.09 -25.30 -15.43
N LYS A 31 -17.63 -24.99 -16.65
CA LYS A 31 -16.22 -24.71 -16.92
C LYS A 31 -16.07 -23.38 -17.63
N VAL A 32 -15.04 -22.62 -17.27
CA VAL A 32 -14.65 -21.38 -17.96
C VAL A 32 -13.24 -21.59 -18.48
N ASP A 33 -13.05 -21.47 -19.78
CA ASP A 33 -11.77 -21.74 -20.45
C ASP A 33 -11.19 -23.13 -20.09
N GLY A 34 -12.07 -24.12 -19.91
CA GLY A 34 -11.71 -25.48 -19.53
C GLY A 34 -11.46 -25.70 -18.03
N ALA A 35 -11.32 -24.64 -17.24
CA ALA A 35 -11.11 -24.70 -15.80
C ALA A 35 -12.44 -24.86 -15.03
N SER A 36 -12.41 -25.69 -13.98
CA SER A 36 -13.49 -25.79 -12.98
C SER A 36 -13.09 -24.98 -11.75
N GLY A 37 -13.96 -24.07 -11.29
CA GLY A 37 -13.60 -23.12 -10.22
C GLY A 37 -14.78 -22.56 -9.43
N GLY A 38 -15.91 -23.27 -9.39
CA GLY A 38 -17.15 -22.77 -8.79
C GLY A 38 -17.80 -21.70 -9.66
N PHE A 39 -18.11 -20.54 -9.08
CA PHE A 39 -18.89 -19.47 -9.73
C PHE A 39 -18.17 -18.11 -9.81
N ASN A 40 -16.94 -18.00 -9.30
CA ASN A 40 -16.14 -16.77 -9.34
C ASN A 40 -14.81 -17.07 -10.02
N TYR A 41 -14.61 -16.54 -11.23
CA TYR A 41 -13.40 -16.74 -12.01
C TYR A 41 -12.66 -15.42 -12.16
N ARG A 42 -11.33 -15.44 -12.03
CA ARG A 42 -10.44 -14.28 -12.22
C ARG A 42 -9.34 -14.63 -13.22
N GLY A 43 -8.77 -13.62 -13.87
CA GLY A 43 -7.75 -13.83 -14.90
C GLY A 43 -8.29 -14.49 -16.17
N VAL A 44 -9.60 -14.35 -16.43
CA VAL A 44 -10.29 -14.98 -17.56
C VAL A 44 -9.86 -14.30 -18.86
N GLN A 45 -9.68 -15.04 -19.95
CA GLN A 45 -9.32 -14.44 -21.23
C GLN A 45 -10.40 -13.46 -21.71
N ILE A 46 -10.05 -12.50 -22.55
CA ILE A 46 -11.02 -11.50 -23.06
C ILE A 46 -12.05 -12.07 -24.03
N LYS A 47 -11.89 -13.32 -24.47
CA LYS A 47 -12.87 -14.03 -25.28
C LYS A 47 -13.09 -15.43 -24.71
N PRO A 48 -13.68 -15.54 -23.51
CA PRO A 48 -13.78 -16.81 -22.82
C PRO A 48 -14.89 -17.67 -23.40
N TYR A 49 -14.74 -18.99 -23.25
CA TYR A 49 -15.81 -19.93 -23.51
C TYR A 49 -16.33 -20.51 -22.19
N LEU A 50 -17.61 -20.28 -21.91
CA LEU A 50 -18.30 -20.78 -20.73
C LEU A 50 -19.11 -22.02 -21.12
N ARG A 51 -18.79 -23.15 -20.53
CA ARG A 51 -19.46 -24.43 -20.78
C ARG A 51 -20.36 -24.78 -19.60
N PHE A 52 -21.66 -24.59 -19.79
CA PHE A 52 -22.70 -24.96 -18.82
C PHE A 52 -23.29 -26.33 -19.21
N ASN A 53 -23.22 -27.30 -18.31
CA ASN A 53 -23.83 -28.62 -18.50
C ASN A 53 -25.08 -28.77 -17.63
N PHE A 54 -26.13 -29.34 -18.21
CA PHE A 54 -27.42 -29.57 -17.56
C PHE A 54 -27.86 -31.04 -17.68
N SER A 55 -28.80 -31.46 -16.83
CA SER A 55 -29.27 -32.84 -16.78
C SER A 55 -30.16 -33.28 -17.95
N GLY A 56 -30.54 -32.35 -18.84
CA GLY A 56 -31.39 -32.65 -19.99
C GLY A 56 -31.24 -31.68 -21.17
N PRO A 57 -31.75 -32.04 -22.35
CA PRO A 57 -31.66 -31.23 -23.56
C PRO A 57 -32.46 -29.92 -23.44
N LEU A 58 -31.91 -28.84 -23.99
CA LEU A 58 -32.40 -27.48 -23.78
C LEU A 58 -33.21 -26.94 -24.98
N ASN A 59 -34.16 -26.04 -24.69
CA ASN A 59 -34.93 -25.32 -25.69
C ASN A 59 -34.27 -23.96 -25.99
N THR A 60 -33.64 -23.86 -27.17
CA THR A 60 -32.93 -22.66 -27.64
C THR A 60 -33.79 -21.41 -27.71
N SER A 61 -35.10 -21.54 -27.96
CA SER A 61 -36.03 -20.39 -28.01
C SER A 61 -36.16 -19.67 -26.65
N SER A 62 -35.80 -20.34 -25.55
CA SER A 62 -35.82 -19.74 -24.20
C SER A 62 -34.58 -18.90 -23.87
N PHE A 63 -33.49 -19.03 -24.63
CA PHE A 63 -32.18 -18.50 -24.25
C PHE A 63 -32.16 -16.98 -24.12
N ALA A 64 -32.78 -16.28 -25.07
CA ALA A 64 -32.82 -14.81 -25.09
C ALA A 64 -33.43 -14.20 -23.81
N ASN A 65 -34.39 -14.89 -23.19
CA ASN A 65 -35.05 -14.44 -21.96
C ASN A 65 -34.44 -15.05 -20.69
N ALA A 66 -33.63 -16.10 -20.84
CA ALA A 66 -33.10 -16.89 -19.74
C ALA A 66 -31.64 -16.58 -19.39
N ILE A 67 -30.87 -16.09 -20.34
CA ILE A 67 -29.43 -15.88 -20.19
C ILE A 67 -29.12 -14.40 -20.34
N LEU A 68 -28.68 -13.79 -19.25
CA LEU A 68 -28.18 -12.43 -19.20
C LEU A 68 -26.66 -12.47 -19.03
N PHE A 69 -25.93 -11.81 -19.92
CA PHE A 69 -24.51 -11.55 -19.80
C PHE A 69 -24.29 -10.05 -19.81
N GLN A 70 -23.72 -9.50 -18.74
CA GLN A 70 -23.53 -8.06 -18.60
C GLN A 70 -22.26 -7.72 -17.82
N SER A 71 -21.74 -6.51 -17.98
CA SER A 71 -20.70 -5.96 -17.10
C SER A 71 -21.28 -5.62 -15.72
N GLU A 72 -20.40 -5.39 -14.74
CA GLU A 72 -20.80 -4.92 -13.40
C GLU A 72 -21.53 -3.57 -13.42
N SER A 73 -21.36 -2.75 -14.47
CA SER A 73 -22.11 -1.51 -14.68
C SER A 73 -23.46 -1.71 -15.39
N GLY A 74 -23.87 -2.95 -15.68
CA GLY A 74 -25.14 -3.29 -16.34
C GLY A 74 -25.13 -3.19 -17.87
N GLU A 75 -23.97 -2.98 -18.50
CA GLU A 75 -23.85 -3.00 -19.97
C GLU A 75 -24.02 -4.44 -20.47
N VAL A 76 -25.06 -4.71 -21.25
CA VAL A 76 -25.34 -6.04 -21.82
C VAL A 76 -24.25 -6.40 -22.84
N VAL A 77 -23.71 -7.61 -22.70
CA VAL A 77 -22.68 -8.18 -23.58
C VAL A 77 -23.34 -9.11 -24.58
N PRO A 78 -23.32 -8.79 -25.90
CA PRO A 78 -23.76 -9.72 -26.92
C PRO A 78 -22.93 -11.00 -26.90
N TYR A 79 -23.59 -12.15 -27.06
CA TYR A 79 -22.96 -13.46 -27.03
C TYR A 79 -23.47 -14.37 -28.13
N THR A 80 -22.69 -15.41 -28.39
CA THR A 80 -23.05 -16.53 -29.26
C THR A 80 -23.18 -17.79 -28.42
N THR A 81 -24.00 -18.73 -28.87
CA THR A 81 -24.16 -20.02 -28.20
C THR A 81 -23.94 -21.16 -29.18
N LEU A 82 -23.30 -22.23 -28.71
CA LEU A 82 -23.21 -23.53 -29.37
C LEU A 82 -23.76 -24.59 -28.41
N LEU A 83 -24.42 -25.60 -28.97
CA LEU A 83 -24.92 -26.74 -28.20
C LEU A 83 -24.08 -27.99 -28.43
N GLU A 84 -23.87 -28.74 -27.34
CA GLU A 84 -23.16 -30.01 -27.34
C GLU A 84 -23.92 -31.07 -26.53
N ASN A 85 -23.47 -32.33 -26.61
CA ASN A 85 -23.96 -33.45 -25.79
C ASN A 85 -25.48 -33.65 -25.89
N GLY A 86 -26.01 -33.65 -27.12
CA GLY A 86 -27.45 -33.78 -27.36
C GLY A 86 -28.23 -32.59 -26.79
N ASP A 87 -27.73 -31.37 -26.97
CA ASP A 87 -28.34 -30.10 -26.54
C ASP A 87 -28.44 -29.91 -25.02
N SER A 88 -27.77 -30.74 -24.23
CA SER A 88 -27.72 -30.63 -22.76
C SER A 88 -26.62 -29.69 -22.26
N THR A 89 -25.75 -29.22 -23.16
CA THR A 89 -24.60 -28.37 -22.82
C THR A 89 -24.63 -27.10 -23.67
N ILE A 90 -24.56 -25.93 -23.02
CA ILE A 90 -24.39 -24.63 -23.68
C ILE A 90 -22.93 -24.22 -23.60
N ILE A 91 -22.33 -23.91 -24.75
CA ILE A 91 -21.09 -23.14 -24.85
C ILE A 91 -21.46 -21.69 -25.16
N LEU A 92 -21.19 -20.79 -24.23
CA LEU A 92 -21.44 -19.36 -24.36
C LEU A 92 -20.10 -18.64 -24.56
N SER A 93 -20.02 -17.79 -25.58
CA SER A 93 -18.86 -16.92 -25.84
C SER A 93 -19.34 -15.51 -26.18
N PRO A 94 -18.69 -14.44 -25.68
CA PRO A 94 -19.01 -13.10 -26.12
C PRO A 94 -18.75 -12.94 -27.63
N ALA A 95 -19.57 -12.13 -28.29
CA ALA A 95 -19.50 -11.89 -29.73
C ALA A 95 -18.25 -11.08 -30.11
N SER A 96 -17.81 -10.19 -29.22
CA SER A 96 -16.59 -9.39 -29.31
C SER A 96 -15.69 -9.64 -28.10
N ASN A 97 -14.45 -9.15 -28.18
CA ASN A 97 -13.56 -9.19 -27.03
C ASN A 97 -14.12 -8.32 -25.89
N LEU A 98 -14.11 -8.88 -24.69
CA LEU A 98 -14.36 -8.19 -23.43
C LEU A 98 -13.22 -7.20 -23.14
N ARG A 99 -13.51 -6.23 -22.27
CA ARG A 99 -12.51 -5.29 -21.76
C ARG A 99 -11.60 -6.01 -20.75
N TYR A 100 -10.31 -5.67 -20.74
CA TYR A 100 -9.36 -6.17 -19.74
C TYR A 100 -9.67 -5.63 -18.34
N LEU A 101 -9.28 -6.37 -17.29
CA LEU A 101 -9.50 -6.03 -15.88
C LEU A 101 -10.91 -5.48 -15.60
N THR A 102 -11.92 -6.20 -16.09
CA THR A 102 -13.33 -5.81 -15.97
C THR A 102 -14.14 -6.99 -15.43
N SER A 103 -15.03 -6.70 -14.48
CA SER A 103 -15.98 -7.67 -13.94
C SER A 103 -17.21 -7.80 -14.82
N TYR A 104 -17.64 -9.04 -15.03
CA TYR A 104 -18.86 -9.40 -15.71
C TYR A 104 -19.66 -10.41 -14.91
N GLN A 105 -20.98 -10.39 -15.11
CA GLN A 105 -21.92 -11.34 -14.54
C GLN A 105 -22.67 -12.06 -15.65
N ILE A 106 -22.79 -13.38 -15.49
CA ILE A 106 -23.66 -14.23 -16.30
C ILE A 106 -24.72 -14.80 -15.38
N LEU A 107 -25.99 -14.57 -15.70
CA LEU A 107 -27.13 -15.16 -15.02
C LEU A 107 -27.87 -16.09 -15.98
N VAL A 108 -27.99 -17.35 -15.59
CA VAL A 108 -28.91 -18.32 -16.21
C VAL A 108 -30.10 -18.49 -15.26
N SER A 109 -31.23 -17.91 -15.62
CA SER A 109 -32.43 -17.84 -14.77
C SER A 109 -33.34 -19.07 -14.94
N LYS A 110 -34.40 -19.15 -14.11
CA LYS A 110 -35.44 -20.20 -14.24
C LYS A 110 -36.31 -20.07 -15.50
N ALA A 111 -36.12 -19.01 -16.28
CA ALA A 111 -36.74 -18.90 -17.59
C ALA A 111 -36.13 -19.88 -18.61
N LEU A 112 -34.94 -20.45 -18.34
CA LEU A 112 -34.35 -21.50 -19.18
C LEU A 112 -35.26 -22.73 -19.17
N LYS A 113 -35.61 -23.23 -20.36
CA LYS A 113 -36.48 -24.40 -20.53
C LYS A 113 -35.75 -25.59 -21.13
N SER A 114 -36.12 -26.80 -20.71
CA SER A 114 -35.77 -28.02 -21.43
C SER A 114 -36.59 -28.14 -22.72
N LYS A 115 -36.21 -29.05 -23.63
CA LYS A 115 -37.02 -29.36 -24.84
C LYS A 115 -38.43 -29.85 -24.50
N THR A 116 -38.63 -30.43 -23.33
CA THR A 116 -39.94 -30.85 -22.80
C THR A 116 -40.65 -29.76 -21.98
N ASN A 117 -40.18 -28.51 -22.10
CA ASN A 117 -40.72 -27.33 -21.42
C ASN A 117 -40.64 -27.39 -19.87
N GLY A 118 -39.71 -28.19 -19.34
CA GLY A 118 -39.36 -28.24 -17.93
C GLY A 118 -38.65 -26.98 -17.48
N ALA A 119 -38.78 -26.62 -16.21
CA ALA A 119 -38.09 -25.48 -15.62
C ALA A 119 -36.73 -25.89 -15.02
N LEU A 120 -35.75 -24.98 -15.09
CA LEU A 120 -34.50 -25.11 -14.35
C LEU A 120 -34.78 -24.99 -12.84
N LEU A 121 -34.28 -25.94 -12.04
CA LEU A 121 -34.55 -25.96 -10.59
C LEU A 121 -34.00 -24.75 -9.84
N SER A 122 -32.78 -24.33 -10.18
CA SER A 122 -32.05 -23.26 -9.51
C SER A 122 -31.31 -22.39 -10.52
N GLU A 123 -31.32 -21.08 -10.30
CA GLU A 123 -30.58 -20.14 -11.14
C GLU A 123 -29.07 -20.31 -10.95
N VAL A 124 -28.32 -19.99 -12.00
CA VAL A 124 -26.86 -20.06 -11.99
C VAL A 124 -26.31 -18.66 -12.22
N SER A 125 -25.59 -18.11 -11.24
CA SER A 125 -24.92 -16.82 -11.34
C SER A 125 -23.41 -17.02 -11.35
N VAL A 126 -22.73 -16.47 -12.35
CA VAL A 126 -21.29 -16.57 -12.54
C VAL A 126 -20.69 -15.18 -12.58
N LYS A 127 -19.67 -14.91 -11.77
CA LYS A 127 -18.85 -13.71 -11.87
C LYS A 127 -17.53 -14.04 -12.55
N LEU A 128 -17.18 -13.25 -13.58
CA LEU A 128 -15.91 -13.32 -14.28
C LEU A 128 -15.17 -12.00 -14.12
N THR A 129 -13.88 -12.05 -13.83
CA THR A 129 -12.97 -10.92 -13.96
C THR A 129 -11.95 -11.24 -15.04
N THR A 130 -11.91 -10.41 -16.08
CA THR A 130 -10.99 -10.60 -17.20
C THR A 130 -9.54 -10.32 -16.82
N THR A 131 -8.62 -10.90 -17.59
CA THR A 131 -7.18 -10.80 -17.40
C THR A 131 -6.66 -9.35 -17.53
N LEU A 132 -5.44 -9.13 -17.05
CA LEU A 132 -4.67 -7.94 -17.35
C LEU A 132 -4.25 -7.93 -18.83
N ASP A 133 -4.27 -6.74 -19.43
CA ASP A 133 -3.62 -6.50 -20.72
C ASP A 133 -2.11 -6.52 -20.54
N SER A 134 -1.44 -7.49 -21.16
CA SER A 134 0.01 -7.66 -21.08
C SER A 134 0.79 -6.69 -21.97
N ALA A 135 0.16 -5.86 -22.79
CA ALA A 135 0.84 -4.85 -23.59
C ALA A 135 1.50 -3.76 -22.73
N ASP A 136 2.62 -3.21 -23.20
CA ASP A 136 3.23 -2.05 -22.55
C ASP A 136 2.36 -0.80 -22.75
N LYS A 137 2.06 -0.07 -21.67
CA LYS A 137 1.27 1.18 -21.68
C LYS A 137 2.09 2.40 -22.08
N PHE A 138 3.40 2.31 -21.94
CA PHE A 138 4.35 3.37 -22.28
C PHE A 138 5.57 2.77 -23.00
N PRO A 139 6.28 3.55 -23.84
CA PRO A 139 7.53 3.11 -24.46
C PRO A 139 8.58 2.71 -23.43
N ARG A 140 9.30 1.62 -23.68
CA ARG A 140 10.42 1.23 -22.83
C ARG A 140 11.58 2.21 -22.95
N ILE A 141 12.14 2.54 -21.79
CA ILE A 141 13.35 3.36 -21.64
C ILE A 141 14.37 2.56 -20.81
N SER A 142 15.61 3.05 -20.70
CA SER A 142 16.61 2.40 -19.85
C SER A 142 16.18 2.44 -18.37
N ASP A 143 16.71 1.52 -17.57
CA ASP A 143 16.41 1.44 -16.14
C ASP A 143 16.77 2.75 -15.42
N ASP A 144 17.92 3.34 -15.73
CA ASP A 144 18.31 4.66 -15.19
C ASP A 144 17.35 5.78 -15.58
N ALA A 145 16.91 5.83 -16.84
CA ALA A 145 15.95 6.83 -17.30
C ALA A 145 14.57 6.62 -16.67
N LEU A 146 14.19 5.36 -16.41
CA LEU A 146 12.98 5.03 -15.68
C LEU A 146 13.06 5.51 -14.24
N LEU A 147 14.16 5.23 -13.53
CA LEU A 147 14.38 5.72 -12.16
C LEU A 147 14.34 7.26 -12.09
N ASP A 148 14.99 7.96 -13.04
CA ASP A 148 14.89 9.43 -13.15
C ASP A 148 13.44 9.89 -13.33
N LEU A 149 12.66 9.23 -14.20
CA LEU A 149 11.26 9.55 -14.43
C LEU A 149 10.42 9.35 -13.16
N ILE A 150 10.63 8.22 -12.46
CA ILE A 150 9.91 7.94 -11.21
C ILE A 150 10.20 9.01 -10.17
N GLN A 151 11.48 9.27 -9.90
CA GLN A 151 11.88 10.29 -8.93
C GLN A 151 11.33 11.67 -9.31
N LYS A 152 11.44 12.07 -10.58
CA LYS A 152 10.99 13.39 -11.05
C LYS A 152 9.49 13.58 -10.94
N GLN A 153 8.69 12.60 -11.34
CA GLN A 153 7.23 12.71 -11.26
C GLN A 153 6.75 12.63 -9.81
N THR A 154 7.30 11.73 -9.00
CA THR A 154 6.91 11.62 -7.58
C THR A 154 7.29 12.88 -6.80
N PHE A 155 8.41 13.52 -7.14
CA PHE A 155 8.84 14.80 -6.53
C PHE A 155 7.78 15.91 -6.67
N ARG A 156 6.95 15.87 -7.72
CA ARG A 156 5.86 16.86 -7.93
C ARG A 156 4.82 16.83 -6.81
N TYR A 157 4.62 15.70 -6.13
CA TYR A 157 3.76 15.63 -4.93
C TYR A 157 4.16 16.67 -3.89
N PHE A 158 5.46 16.85 -3.73
CA PHE A 158 5.99 17.72 -2.70
C PHE A 158 6.41 19.10 -3.23
N TRP A 159 6.73 19.21 -4.51
CA TRP A 159 7.10 20.49 -5.10
C TRP A 159 5.87 21.31 -5.54
N ASP A 160 5.05 20.73 -6.42
CA ASP A 160 3.86 21.36 -7.01
C ASP A 160 2.69 21.35 -6.02
N PHE A 161 2.54 20.26 -5.26
CA PHE A 161 1.43 20.02 -4.35
C PHE A 161 1.75 20.25 -2.86
N ALA A 162 2.91 20.83 -2.54
CA ALA A 162 3.17 21.37 -1.20
C ALA A 162 2.13 22.43 -0.79
N HIS A 163 1.93 22.58 0.51
CA HIS A 163 1.06 23.62 1.03
C HIS A 163 1.62 25.01 0.68
N PRO A 164 0.81 25.94 0.12
CA PRO A 164 1.33 27.19 -0.44
C PRO A 164 1.84 28.18 0.61
N VAL A 165 1.41 28.09 1.87
CA VAL A 165 1.88 28.97 2.96
C VAL A 165 3.13 28.40 3.62
N SER A 166 3.05 27.21 4.22
CA SER A 166 4.17 26.55 4.92
C SER A 166 5.23 25.94 4.02
N GLY A 167 4.89 25.52 2.80
CA GLY A 167 5.77 24.69 1.96
C GLY A 167 5.91 23.24 2.43
N LEU A 168 5.20 22.85 3.50
CA LEU A 168 5.19 21.50 4.07
C LEU A 168 4.38 20.53 3.20
N ALA A 169 4.61 19.22 3.41
CA ALA A 169 3.92 18.16 2.71
C ALA A 169 2.50 17.98 3.25
N ARG A 170 1.51 18.01 2.36
CA ARG A 170 0.15 17.60 2.71
C ARG A 170 0.13 16.12 3.06
N GLU A 171 -0.66 15.75 4.06
CA GLU A 171 -0.84 14.35 4.46
C GLU A 171 -1.24 13.49 3.25
N ARG A 172 -2.31 13.92 2.57
CA ARG A 172 -2.79 13.30 1.35
C ARG A 172 -3.41 14.32 0.40
N ASN A 173 -3.70 13.89 -0.83
CA ASN A 173 -4.34 14.74 -1.84
C ASN A 173 -5.78 15.20 -1.51
N THR A 174 -6.42 14.62 -0.49
CA THR A 174 -7.77 14.98 -0.03
C THR A 174 -7.80 15.70 1.33
N SER A 175 -6.64 16.05 1.89
CA SER A 175 -6.51 16.59 3.26
C SER A 175 -6.69 18.11 3.38
N GLY A 176 -6.97 18.82 2.29
CA GLY A 176 -7.08 20.27 2.28
C GLY A 176 -5.79 20.95 2.76
N ASP A 177 -5.87 21.67 3.88
CA ASP A 177 -4.75 22.39 4.49
C ASP A 177 -3.98 21.58 5.54
N ILE A 178 -4.33 20.31 5.80
CA ILE A 178 -3.59 19.48 6.75
C ILE A 178 -2.25 19.05 6.14
N VAL A 179 -1.17 19.32 6.88
CA VAL A 179 0.20 18.88 6.59
C VAL A 179 0.70 17.96 7.69
N THR A 180 1.55 17.00 7.33
CA THR A 180 2.17 16.02 8.26
C THR A 180 3.59 16.43 8.60
N SER A 181 3.99 16.31 9.86
CA SER A 181 5.37 16.60 10.28
C SER A 181 6.34 15.54 9.77
N GLY A 182 6.07 14.24 9.96
CA GLY A 182 6.97 13.17 9.53
C GLY A 182 7.05 13.04 8.01
N GLY A 183 5.93 13.10 7.31
CA GLY A 183 5.91 13.15 5.84
C GLY A 183 6.59 14.40 5.28
N SER A 184 6.60 15.51 6.02
CA SER A 184 7.42 16.69 5.67
C SER A 184 8.91 16.49 5.92
N GLY A 185 9.29 15.66 6.89
CA GLY A 185 10.67 15.18 7.04
C GLY A 185 11.15 14.46 5.79
N PHE A 186 10.32 13.57 5.25
CA PHE A 186 10.65 12.86 4.01
C PHE A 186 10.73 13.85 2.84
N TRP A 187 9.78 14.79 2.74
CA TRP A 187 9.83 15.86 1.75
C TRP A 187 11.19 16.57 1.74
N ILE A 188 11.63 17.05 2.90
CA ILE A 188 12.88 17.80 3.06
C ILE A 188 14.09 16.99 2.53
N MET A 189 14.12 15.68 2.76
CA MET A 189 15.21 14.82 2.26
C MET A 189 15.25 14.71 0.72
N THR A 190 14.13 14.93 0.03
CA THR A 190 14.09 14.88 -1.43
C THR A 190 14.64 16.14 -2.10
N ILE A 191 14.77 17.27 -1.37
CA ILE A 191 15.27 18.52 -1.93
C ILE A 191 16.72 18.39 -2.43
N PRO A 192 17.68 17.85 -1.64
CA PRO A 192 19.01 17.51 -2.14
C PRO A 192 18.97 16.62 -3.39
N VAL A 193 18.12 15.59 -3.39
CA VAL A 193 17.95 14.67 -4.53
C VAL A 193 17.54 15.44 -5.79
N ALA A 194 16.55 16.31 -5.68
CA ALA A 194 16.02 17.08 -6.79
C ALA A 194 17.02 18.11 -7.35
N ILE A 195 17.89 18.66 -6.50
CA ILE A 195 18.97 19.56 -6.93
C ILE A 195 20.04 18.77 -7.68
N GLU A 196 20.54 17.67 -7.12
CA GLU A 196 21.56 16.82 -7.76
C GLU A 196 21.07 16.20 -9.07
N ARG A 197 19.79 15.84 -9.14
CA ARG A 197 19.13 15.34 -10.36
C ARG A 197 18.65 16.45 -11.30
N LYS A 198 18.89 17.72 -10.97
CA LYS A 198 18.57 18.91 -11.78
C LYS A 198 17.08 19.04 -12.12
N PHE A 199 16.21 18.63 -11.20
CA PHE A 199 14.77 18.89 -11.28
C PHE A 199 14.45 20.34 -10.89
N ILE A 200 15.23 20.89 -9.96
CA ILE A 200 15.20 22.28 -9.50
C ILE A 200 16.65 22.81 -9.36
N THR A 201 16.82 24.12 -9.27
CA THR A 201 18.13 24.71 -8.93
C THR A 201 18.38 24.70 -7.42
N ARG A 202 19.65 24.88 -7.02
CA ARG A 202 20.00 24.97 -5.60
C ARG A 202 19.35 26.17 -4.92
N GLU A 203 19.24 27.30 -5.63
CA GLU A 203 18.60 28.52 -5.14
C GLU A 203 17.11 28.29 -4.89
N GLN A 204 16.41 27.62 -5.80
CA GLN A 204 15.00 27.24 -5.62
C GLN A 204 14.82 26.30 -4.42
N GLY A 205 15.74 25.34 -4.26
CA GLY A 205 15.74 24.44 -3.10
C GLY A 205 15.98 25.18 -1.79
N LEU A 206 16.92 26.13 -1.77
CA LEU A 206 17.23 26.96 -0.60
C LEU A 206 16.03 27.83 -0.20
N GLU A 207 15.40 28.51 -1.16
CA GLU A 207 14.20 29.32 -0.91
C GLU A 207 13.07 28.48 -0.31
N ARG A 208 12.82 27.28 -0.88
CA ARG A 208 11.84 26.34 -0.35
C ARG A 208 12.18 25.90 1.08
N MET A 209 13.44 25.58 1.35
CA MET A 209 13.89 25.18 2.68
C MET A 209 13.74 26.30 3.70
N GLN A 210 14.10 27.53 3.35
CA GLN A 210 13.94 28.68 4.25
C GLN A 210 12.47 28.94 4.58
N LYS A 211 11.56 28.76 3.61
CA LYS A 211 10.12 28.83 3.84
C LYS A 211 9.63 27.77 4.82
N ILE A 212 10.01 26.51 4.61
CA ILE A 212 9.64 25.38 5.47
C ILE A 212 10.16 25.59 6.89
N VAL A 213 11.46 25.86 7.04
CA VAL A 213 12.12 26.02 8.34
C VAL A 213 11.60 27.26 9.06
N GLY A 214 11.37 28.37 8.36
CA GLY A 214 10.76 29.56 8.94
C GLY A 214 9.35 29.29 9.46
N PHE A 215 8.52 28.54 8.73
CA PHE A 215 7.19 28.16 9.19
C PHE A 215 7.23 27.25 10.44
N LEU A 216 8.10 26.24 10.43
CA LEU A 216 8.29 25.33 11.57
C LEU A 216 8.79 26.08 12.82
N LYS A 217 9.74 26.99 12.65
CA LYS A 217 10.35 27.75 13.75
C LYS A 217 9.42 28.82 14.32
N ASP A 218 8.74 29.57 13.46
CA ASP A 218 8.09 30.84 13.87
C ASP A 218 6.57 30.77 13.98
N LYS A 219 5.92 29.73 13.41
CA LYS A 219 4.45 29.64 13.32
C LYS A 219 3.85 28.39 13.94
N THR A 220 4.65 27.34 14.07
CA THR A 220 4.13 26.01 14.38
C THR A 220 4.01 25.79 15.89
N ASP A 221 2.88 25.22 16.33
CA ASP A 221 2.75 24.76 17.70
C ASP A 221 3.75 23.62 17.97
N THR A 222 4.43 23.70 19.11
CA THR A 222 5.32 22.64 19.60
C THR A 222 5.05 22.39 21.08
N PHE A 223 5.37 21.19 21.54
CA PHE A 223 5.16 20.75 22.91
C PHE A 223 6.45 20.09 23.39
N HIS A 224 7.13 20.72 24.35
CA HIS A 224 8.49 20.30 24.75
C HIS A 224 9.43 20.20 23.52
N GLY A 225 9.30 21.19 22.62
CA GLY A 225 10.02 21.29 21.34
C GLY A 225 9.62 20.25 20.28
N ALA A 226 8.87 19.21 20.62
CA ALA A 226 8.37 18.23 19.65
C ALA A 226 7.14 18.75 18.90
N PHE A 227 6.96 18.26 17.68
CA PHE A 227 5.87 18.64 16.77
C PHE A 227 4.70 17.66 16.92
N PRO A 228 3.46 18.11 16.66
CA PRO A 228 2.33 17.19 16.50
C PRO A 228 2.45 16.39 15.19
N HIS A 229 1.69 15.31 15.09
CA HIS A 229 1.56 14.51 13.87
C HIS A 229 1.03 15.37 12.72
N TRP A 230 -0.10 16.06 12.94
CA TRP A 230 -0.74 16.92 11.95
C TRP A 230 -0.78 18.39 12.38
N LEU A 231 -0.59 19.24 11.38
CA LEU A 231 -0.63 20.69 11.48
C LEU A 231 -1.57 21.25 10.42
N ASN A 232 -2.19 22.39 10.70
CA ASN A 232 -2.77 23.21 9.66
C ASN A 232 -1.65 23.98 8.95
N GLY A 233 -1.43 23.72 7.67
CA GLY A 233 -0.35 24.30 6.88
C GLY A 233 -0.47 25.80 6.61
N ALA A 234 -1.61 26.42 6.89
CA ALA A 234 -1.81 27.86 6.78
C ALA A 234 -1.49 28.59 8.08
N THR A 235 -1.79 27.98 9.23
CA THR A 235 -1.71 28.65 10.55
C THR A 235 -0.59 28.14 11.45
N GLY A 236 -0.10 26.92 11.22
CA GLY A 236 0.86 26.23 12.09
C GLY A 236 0.23 25.61 13.33
N LYS A 237 -1.10 25.61 13.42
CA LYS A 237 -1.81 25.06 14.58
C LYS A 237 -1.96 23.56 14.52
N THR A 238 -1.88 22.92 15.69
CA THR A 238 -2.09 21.47 15.83
C THR A 238 -3.47 21.08 15.31
N VAL A 239 -3.52 20.04 14.48
CA VAL A 239 -4.76 19.35 14.11
C VAL A 239 -4.71 17.99 14.80
N PRO A 240 -5.61 17.69 15.76
CA PRO A 240 -5.57 16.41 16.48
C PRO A 240 -5.70 15.23 15.52
N PHE A 241 -4.82 14.24 15.63
CA PHE A 241 -4.91 12.98 14.90
C PHE A 241 -6.00 12.08 15.47
N SER A 242 -6.21 12.16 16.79
CA SER A 242 -7.34 11.58 17.51
C SER A 242 -7.71 12.46 18.71
N THR A 243 -8.75 12.11 19.46
CA THR A 243 -9.19 12.91 20.63
C THR A 243 -8.07 13.17 21.65
N LYS A 244 -7.21 12.17 21.91
CA LYS A 244 -6.11 12.26 22.90
C LYS A 244 -4.75 12.53 22.28
N ASP A 245 -4.67 12.46 20.96
CA ASP A 245 -3.45 12.75 20.20
C ASP A 245 -3.57 14.15 19.58
N ASN A 246 -3.44 15.15 20.46
CA ASN A 246 -3.57 16.57 20.16
C ASN A 246 -2.36 17.39 20.66
N GLY A 247 -1.23 16.72 20.89
CA GLY A 247 0.01 17.31 21.38
C GLY A 247 1.21 16.85 20.57
N ALA A 248 2.34 16.59 21.24
CA ALA A 248 3.54 16.08 20.58
C ALA A 248 3.37 14.63 20.12
N ASP A 249 3.88 14.36 18.92
CA ASP A 249 4.20 13.04 18.39
C ASP A 249 5.73 12.97 18.20
N LEU A 250 6.42 12.20 19.05
CA LEU A 250 7.87 12.11 19.05
C LEU A 250 8.40 11.32 17.85
N VAL A 251 7.63 10.36 17.33
CA VAL A 251 8.03 9.55 16.18
C VAL A 251 7.98 10.40 14.91
N GLU A 252 6.89 11.13 14.68
CA GLU A 252 6.79 12.05 13.55
C GLU A 252 7.82 13.19 13.64
N THR A 253 8.07 13.69 14.86
CA THR A 253 9.17 14.64 15.12
C THR A 253 10.51 14.06 14.72
N SER A 254 10.78 12.79 15.00
CA SER A 254 12.03 12.13 14.62
C SER A 254 12.22 12.06 13.11
N TYR A 255 11.17 11.78 12.34
CA TYR A 255 11.22 11.80 10.88
C TYR A 255 11.48 13.21 10.33
N LEU A 256 10.80 14.21 10.90
CA LEU A 256 11.02 15.62 10.55
C LEU A 256 12.47 16.04 10.79
N VAL A 257 12.99 15.75 11.98
CA VAL A 257 14.38 16.08 12.37
C VAL A 257 15.39 15.33 11.52
N GLN A 258 15.14 14.06 11.18
CA GLN A 258 15.98 13.29 10.27
C GLN A 258 16.14 14.03 8.93
N GLY A 259 15.04 14.59 8.40
CA GLY A 259 15.06 15.40 7.18
C GLY A 259 15.80 16.73 7.36
N LEU A 260 15.50 17.46 8.43
CA LEU A 260 16.14 18.75 8.72
C LEU A 260 17.67 18.62 8.85
N LEU A 261 18.16 17.62 9.57
CA LEU A 261 19.61 17.37 9.70
C LEU A 261 20.25 16.94 8.38
N THR A 262 19.52 16.24 7.52
CA THR A 262 19.99 15.93 6.15
C THR A 262 20.17 17.22 5.34
N ALA A 263 19.16 18.10 5.34
CA ALA A 263 19.23 19.37 4.61
C ALA A 263 20.30 20.30 5.18
N ARG A 264 20.51 20.32 6.51
CA ARG A 264 21.56 21.10 7.17
C ARG A 264 22.94 20.78 6.61
N GLN A 265 23.22 19.50 6.35
CA GLN A 265 24.50 19.06 5.82
C GLN A 265 24.64 19.32 4.31
N TYR A 266 23.53 19.40 3.58
CA TYR A 266 23.56 19.67 2.13
C TYR A 266 23.74 21.16 1.80
N PHE A 267 23.07 22.03 2.56
CA PHE A 267 23.19 23.48 2.43
C PHE A 267 24.36 23.99 3.27
N ASP A 268 25.58 23.70 2.82
CA ASP A 268 26.87 23.90 3.50
C ASP A 268 27.67 25.14 3.02
N ALA A 269 27.16 25.92 2.06
CA ALA A 269 27.88 27.07 1.55
C ALA A 269 28.07 28.15 2.63
N THR A 270 29.13 28.94 2.49
CA THR A 270 29.46 30.05 3.40
C THR A 270 28.60 31.30 3.17
N SER A 271 27.58 31.22 2.32
CA SER A 271 26.66 32.33 2.08
C SER A 271 25.85 32.65 3.33
N ALA A 272 25.46 33.92 3.49
CA ALA A 272 24.64 34.33 4.63
C ALA A 272 23.29 33.60 4.68
N ALA A 273 22.70 33.32 3.51
CA ALA A 273 21.41 32.64 3.39
C ALA A 273 21.46 31.17 3.84
N GLU A 274 22.47 30.40 3.41
CA GLU A 274 22.62 29.00 3.86
C GLU A 274 23.09 28.93 5.33
N THR A 275 23.94 29.88 5.76
CA THR A 275 24.33 29.99 7.17
C THR A 275 23.12 30.26 8.08
N ALA A 276 22.21 31.14 7.66
CA ALA A 276 20.96 31.39 8.38
C ALA A 276 20.05 30.16 8.41
N LEU A 277 19.90 29.45 7.28
CA LEU A 277 19.13 28.21 7.23
C LEU A 277 19.67 27.17 8.22
N ARG A 278 20.99 26.91 8.22
CA ARG A 278 21.62 25.96 9.16
C ARG A 278 21.41 26.37 10.62
N LYS A 279 21.50 27.67 10.93
CA LYS A 279 21.23 28.19 12.27
C LYS A 279 19.78 27.95 12.71
N ASP A 280 18.83 28.18 11.82
CA ASP A 280 17.41 27.99 12.12
C ASP A 280 17.06 26.51 12.29
N ILE A 281 17.64 25.62 11.47
CA ILE A 281 17.54 24.17 11.66
C ILE A 281 18.11 23.76 13.03
N ASN A 282 19.28 24.29 13.40
CA ASN A 282 19.85 24.01 14.72
C ASN A 282 18.94 24.46 15.86
N THR A 283 18.28 25.62 15.69
CA THR A 283 17.32 26.13 16.68
C THR A 283 16.20 25.11 16.92
N ILE A 284 15.60 24.59 15.84
CA ILE A 284 14.56 23.56 15.94
C ILE A 284 15.12 22.28 16.58
N TRP A 285 16.23 21.75 16.05
CA TRP A 285 16.83 20.49 16.49
C TRP A 285 17.15 20.49 17.98
N THR A 286 17.81 21.54 18.47
CA THR A 286 18.24 21.63 19.88
C THR A 286 17.11 21.95 20.86
N ALA A 287 15.94 22.35 20.36
CA ALA A 287 14.77 22.64 21.20
C ALA A 287 13.97 21.38 21.55
N VAL A 288 14.12 20.28 20.81
CA VAL A 288 13.37 19.04 21.08
C VAL A 288 13.86 18.41 22.39
N GLU A 289 13.00 18.37 23.40
CA GLU A 289 13.29 17.83 24.73
C GLU A 289 13.12 16.30 24.75
N TRP A 290 13.97 15.54 24.06
CA TRP A 290 13.80 14.08 23.95
C TRP A 290 13.74 13.36 25.31
N ASP A 291 14.44 13.87 26.30
CA ASP A 291 14.45 13.34 27.67
C ASP A 291 13.13 13.56 28.42
N TRP A 292 12.34 14.59 28.08
CA TRP A 292 10.98 14.80 28.59
C TRP A 292 10.07 13.59 28.31
N PHE A 293 10.22 12.99 27.12
CA PHE A 293 9.42 11.87 26.65
C PHE A 293 9.71 10.54 27.35
N ARG A 294 10.48 10.57 28.44
CA ARG A 294 10.71 9.43 29.34
C ARG A 294 9.70 9.31 30.47
N LYS A 295 8.66 10.16 30.52
CA LYS A 295 7.57 10.12 31.54
C LYS A 295 8.08 9.80 32.96
N ASN A 296 8.46 10.81 33.72
CA ASN A 296 9.04 10.63 35.07
C ASN A 296 10.35 9.81 35.06
N ASN A 297 11.21 10.04 34.06
CA ASN A 297 12.54 9.41 33.94
C ASN A 297 12.55 7.89 33.81
N GLU A 298 11.48 7.28 33.31
CA GLU A 298 11.49 5.86 32.92
C GLU A 298 12.59 5.58 31.88
N ASN A 299 12.97 4.31 31.76
CA ASN A 299 13.98 3.86 30.79
C ASN A 299 13.33 3.45 29.46
N VAL A 300 12.42 4.28 28.96
CA VAL A 300 11.71 4.10 27.69
C VAL A 300 11.25 5.45 27.16
N LEU A 301 11.13 5.59 25.84
CA LEU A 301 10.48 6.75 25.23
C LEU A 301 8.99 6.49 25.01
N TYR A 302 8.19 7.53 25.23
CA TYR A 302 6.76 7.56 24.94
C TYR A 302 6.52 8.28 23.62
N TRP A 303 5.61 7.73 22.83
CA TRP A 303 5.28 8.25 21.51
C TRP A 303 4.59 9.62 21.60
N HIS A 304 3.68 9.81 22.55
CA HIS A 304 2.84 11.00 22.62
C HIS A 304 2.91 11.68 23.99
N TRP A 305 2.75 13.00 23.97
CA TRP A 305 2.42 13.81 25.14
C TRP A 305 1.44 14.92 24.75
N SER A 306 0.42 15.15 25.57
CA SER A 306 -0.61 16.17 25.32
C SER A 306 -0.65 17.21 26.44
N PRO A 307 -0.86 18.51 26.13
CA PRO A 307 -1.13 19.52 27.16
C PRO A 307 -2.44 19.28 27.93
N ASP A 308 -3.43 18.65 27.28
CA ASP A 308 -4.76 18.41 27.86
C ASP A 308 -4.86 17.04 28.54
N TYR A 309 -4.18 16.04 27.99
CA TYR A 309 -4.28 14.63 28.40
C TYR A 309 -2.98 14.05 28.95
N ASN A 310 -1.91 14.83 29.04
CA ASN A 310 -0.59 14.40 29.51
C ASN A 310 -0.13 13.10 28.82
N TRP A 311 -0.04 12.01 29.57
CA TRP A 311 0.44 10.71 29.13
C TRP A 311 -0.68 9.69 28.87
N GLU A 312 -1.94 10.11 28.74
CA GLU A 312 -3.07 9.17 28.61
C GLU A 312 -3.04 8.30 27.35
N MET A 313 -2.39 8.74 26.26
CA MET A 313 -2.10 7.87 25.12
C MET A 313 -1.24 6.66 25.53
N ASN A 314 -0.37 6.84 26.52
CA ASN A 314 0.41 5.81 27.23
C ASN A 314 1.08 4.78 26.30
N HIS A 315 1.61 5.23 25.17
CA HIS A 315 2.19 4.37 24.15
C HIS A 315 3.72 4.38 24.25
N GLN A 316 4.30 3.33 24.84
CA GLN A 316 5.74 3.13 24.91
C GLN A 316 6.28 2.70 23.54
N ILE A 317 7.34 3.35 23.07
CA ILE A 317 8.01 2.97 21.83
C ILE A 317 8.95 1.80 22.11
N LYS A 318 8.55 0.59 21.68
CA LYS A 318 9.34 -0.63 21.82
C LYS A 318 9.57 -1.26 20.45
N GLY A 319 10.79 -1.70 20.22
CA GLY A 319 11.15 -2.37 18.99
C GLY A 319 10.64 -3.82 18.96
N TRP A 320 10.66 -4.47 17.79
CA TRP A 320 11.11 -3.92 16.51
C TRP A 320 9.93 -3.36 15.71
N ASN A 321 10.06 -2.13 15.23
CA ASN A 321 9.11 -1.45 14.35
C ASN A 321 9.82 -0.28 13.60
N GLU A 322 9.07 0.65 13.02
CA GLU A 322 9.56 1.81 12.26
C GLU A 322 10.35 2.86 13.06
N CYS A 323 10.33 2.82 14.39
CA CYS A 323 10.70 3.95 15.27
C CYS A 323 12.15 3.96 15.76
N LEU A 324 13.07 3.20 15.13
CA LEU A 324 14.48 3.13 15.56
C LEU A 324 15.14 4.53 15.60
N ILE A 325 14.88 5.36 14.59
CA ILE A 325 15.48 6.68 14.46
C ILE A 325 15.10 7.62 15.61
N THR A 326 13.94 7.41 16.24
CA THR A 326 13.52 8.17 17.43
C THR A 326 14.53 8.00 18.56
N TYR A 327 14.98 6.77 18.82
CA TYR A 327 16.00 6.51 19.85
C TYR A 327 17.39 7.00 19.44
N VAL A 328 17.76 6.84 18.16
CA VAL A 328 19.04 7.33 17.64
C VAL A 328 19.14 8.84 17.79
N LEU A 329 18.12 9.59 17.36
CA LEU A 329 18.07 11.05 17.49
C LEU A 329 17.98 11.48 18.95
N ALA A 330 17.18 10.80 19.78
CA ALA A 330 17.15 11.09 21.21
C ALA A 330 18.53 10.96 21.87
N ALA A 331 19.34 9.96 21.49
CA ALA A 331 20.71 9.82 21.99
C ALA A 331 21.70 10.80 21.34
N SER A 332 21.36 11.33 20.16
CA SER A 332 22.17 12.29 19.42
C SER A 332 21.97 13.73 19.89
N SER A 333 20.89 14.02 20.64
CA SER A 333 20.58 15.39 21.05
C SER A 333 21.70 16.00 21.91
N PRO A 334 22.22 17.18 21.56
CA PRO A 334 23.28 17.82 22.34
C PRO A 334 22.75 18.54 23.59
N THR A 335 21.43 18.75 23.70
CA THR A 335 20.78 19.53 24.76
C THR A 335 19.89 18.67 25.65
N HIS A 336 19.22 17.68 25.07
CA HIS A 336 18.24 16.82 25.75
C HIS A 336 18.48 15.33 25.47
N PRO A 337 19.69 14.78 25.72
CA PRO A 337 20.00 13.41 25.38
C PRO A 337 19.32 12.38 26.29
N ILE A 338 18.95 11.24 25.73
CA ILE A 338 18.74 10.02 26.52
C ILE A 338 20.07 9.30 26.78
N THR A 339 20.10 8.47 27.82
CA THR A 339 21.22 7.57 28.09
C THR A 339 20.97 6.20 27.46
N ARG A 340 22.04 5.42 27.27
CA ARG A 340 22.00 4.07 26.70
C ARG A 340 20.97 3.13 27.35
N ILE A 341 20.74 3.25 28.66
CA ILE A 341 19.79 2.39 29.38
C ILE A 341 18.36 2.54 28.89
N VAL A 342 17.99 3.73 28.38
CA VAL A 342 16.66 4.01 27.82
C VAL A 342 16.46 3.23 26.52
N TYR A 343 17.49 3.13 25.69
CA TYR A 343 17.48 2.29 24.49
C TYR A 343 17.47 0.80 24.85
N GLU A 344 18.32 0.36 25.77
CA GLU A 344 18.41 -1.06 26.14
C GLU A 344 17.10 -1.58 26.76
N GLN A 345 16.52 -0.87 27.74
CA GLN A 345 15.31 -1.32 28.42
C GLN A 345 14.02 -0.97 27.68
N GLY A 346 14.00 0.16 26.96
CA GLY A 346 12.86 0.64 26.20
C GLY A 346 12.79 0.00 24.83
N TRP A 347 13.62 0.48 23.90
CA TRP A 347 13.62 0.03 22.50
C TRP A 347 13.89 -1.46 22.36
N THR A 348 15.00 -1.95 22.93
CA THR A 348 15.42 -3.34 22.73
C THR A 348 14.68 -4.30 23.63
N ALA A 349 13.96 -3.78 24.63
CA ALA A 349 13.30 -4.55 25.69
C ALA A 349 14.24 -5.61 26.30
N ASN A 350 15.51 -5.24 26.51
CA ASN A 350 16.60 -6.14 26.92
C ASN A 350 16.75 -7.40 26.03
N GLY A 351 16.53 -7.25 24.72
CA GLY A 351 16.54 -8.34 23.74
C GLY A 351 15.16 -8.96 23.46
N GLY A 352 14.08 -8.44 24.05
CA GLY A 352 12.72 -8.94 23.82
C GLY A 352 12.21 -8.80 22.38
N PHE A 353 12.85 -7.95 21.57
CA PHE A 353 12.51 -7.76 20.16
C PHE A 353 13.16 -8.76 19.18
N VAL A 354 13.97 -9.70 19.68
CA VAL A 354 14.72 -10.65 18.85
C VAL A 354 13.76 -11.71 18.35
N ASN A 355 13.82 -11.99 17.04
CA ASN A 355 13.04 -13.03 16.40
C ASN A 355 13.90 -14.29 16.19
N GLY A 356 14.80 -14.25 15.21
CA GLY A 356 15.73 -15.32 14.87
C GLY A 356 15.13 -16.51 14.12
N LYS A 357 13.82 -16.54 13.83
CA LYS A 357 13.14 -17.61 13.07
C LYS A 357 13.37 -17.46 11.57
N GLU A 358 13.03 -18.52 10.82
CA GLU A 358 13.10 -18.54 9.36
C GLU A 358 11.71 -18.50 8.72
N PHE A 359 11.57 -17.69 7.68
CA PHE A 359 10.37 -17.59 6.85
C PHE A 359 10.80 -17.70 5.38
N TYR A 360 10.23 -18.63 4.62
CA TYR A 360 10.66 -18.93 3.24
C TYR A 360 12.16 -19.25 3.12
N GLY A 361 12.74 -19.90 4.16
CA GLY A 361 14.18 -20.21 4.23
C GLY A 361 15.07 -19.00 4.54
N ILE A 362 14.50 -17.88 4.99
CA ILE A 362 15.21 -16.64 5.29
C ILE A 362 15.10 -16.35 6.78
N LYS A 363 16.24 -16.31 7.47
CA LYS A 363 16.30 -15.95 8.89
C LYS A 363 16.00 -14.47 9.08
N LEU A 364 14.98 -14.13 9.87
CA LEU A 364 14.66 -12.75 10.24
C LEU A 364 15.23 -12.43 11.63
N PRO A 365 16.21 -11.54 11.78
CA PRO A 365 16.84 -11.27 13.07
C PRO A 365 15.91 -10.68 14.14
N LEU A 366 15.13 -9.65 13.81
CA LEU A 366 14.30 -8.87 14.74
C LEU A 366 12.83 -8.84 14.31
N GLY A 367 11.94 -8.56 15.28
CA GLY A 367 10.53 -8.26 15.05
C GLY A 367 9.57 -9.44 15.10
N GLU A 368 8.33 -9.19 14.71
CA GLU A 368 7.31 -10.23 14.72
C GLU A 368 7.50 -11.25 13.59
N ASP A 369 6.73 -12.33 13.62
CA ASP A 369 6.76 -13.35 12.57
C ASP A 369 6.40 -12.70 11.22
N TYR A 370 7.20 -13.00 10.20
CA TYR A 370 7.16 -12.33 8.88
C TYR A 370 7.47 -10.82 8.87
N GLY A 371 7.86 -10.22 10.00
CA GLY A 371 8.48 -8.89 10.12
C GLY A 371 7.53 -7.68 10.16
N GLY A 372 6.25 -7.84 9.83
CA GLY A 372 5.28 -6.75 9.79
C GLY A 372 5.23 -5.99 8.45
N PRO A 373 4.56 -4.82 8.40
CA PRO A 373 4.51 -3.97 7.21
C PRO A 373 5.90 -3.52 6.76
N LEU A 374 6.13 -3.45 5.44
CA LEU A 374 7.49 -3.29 4.93
C LEU A 374 8.11 -1.90 5.19
N PHE A 375 7.31 -0.88 5.49
CA PHE A 375 7.82 0.46 5.84
C PHE A 375 8.70 0.48 7.10
N PHE A 376 8.64 -0.57 7.94
CA PHE A 376 9.56 -0.75 9.07
C PHE A 376 11.04 -0.82 8.62
N ALA A 377 11.29 -1.32 7.41
CA ALA A 377 12.62 -1.36 6.79
C ALA A 377 13.00 -0.05 6.08
N HIS A 378 12.13 0.97 6.09
CA HIS A 378 12.29 2.21 5.31
C HIS A 378 12.48 3.45 6.19
N TYR A 379 11.49 3.84 7.01
CA TYR A 379 11.41 5.23 7.54
C TYR A 379 12.59 5.64 8.41
N SER A 380 13.02 4.76 9.31
CA SER A 380 14.21 4.99 10.12
C SER A 380 15.51 4.97 9.32
N PHE A 381 15.49 4.41 8.10
CA PHE A 381 16.66 4.16 7.25
C PHE A 381 16.70 5.05 6.01
N LEU A 382 15.89 6.11 5.96
CA LEU A 382 15.95 7.07 4.87
C LEU A 382 17.25 7.89 4.91
N GLY A 383 17.66 8.30 6.11
CA GLY A 383 18.94 8.95 6.40
C GLY A 383 19.92 8.04 7.15
N LEU A 384 19.47 7.26 8.14
CA LEU A 384 20.36 6.33 8.85
C LEU A 384 20.80 5.20 7.90
N ASN A 385 22.10 5.14 7.58
CA ASN A 385 22.61 4.18 6.62
C ASN A 385 22.71 2.76 7.23
N PRO A 386 21.94 1.76 6.75
CA PRO A 386 21.97 0.41 7.31
C PRO A 386 23.17 -0.43 6.84
N THR A 387 23.89 -0.01 5.78
CA THR A 387 24.83 -0.85 5.00
C THR A 387 25.93 -1.50 5.82
N ASN A 388 26.49 -0.78 6.80
CA ASN A 388 27.49 -1.31 7.75
C ASN A 388 27.05 -1.12 9.20
N LEU A 389 25.77 -0.83 9.43
CA LEU A 389 25.26 -0.53 10.75
C LEU A 389 25.00 -1.83 11.50
N THR A 390 25.62 -1.95 12.66
CA THR A 390 25.50 -3.10 13.56
C THR A 390 25.34 -2.63 14.99
N ASP A 391 24.69 -3.46 15.80
CA ASP A 391 24.76 -3.39 17.26
C ASP A 391 24.95 -4.82 17.82
N ARG A 392 24.76 -4.99 19.13
CA ARG A 392 24.86 -6.31 19.78
C ARG A 392 23.80 -7.34 19.32
N TYR A 393 22.76 -6.94 18.59
CA TYR A 393 21.63 -7.78 18.21
C TYR A 393 21.63 -8.15 16.73
N THR A 394 21.94 -7.21 15.84
CA THR A 394 21.84 -7.47 14.40
C THR A 394 22.76 -6.62 13.55
N HIS A 395 22.90 -7.04 12.29
CA HIS A 395 23.34 -6.19 11.19
C HIS A 395 22.10 -5.63 10.48
N TYR A 396 21.94 -4.32 10.48
CA TYR A 396 20.68 -3.68 10.07
C TYR A 396 20.40 -3.79 8.56
N PHE A 397 21.44 -3.78 7.70
CA PHE A 397 21.23 -4.14 6.28
C PHE A 397 20.64 -5.55 6.11
N THR A 398 21.15 -6.53 6.86
CA THR A 398 20.63 -7.91 6.83
C THR A 398 19.20 -7.98 7.36
N GLN A 399 18.88 -7.28 8.44
CA GLN A 399 17.51 -7.18 8.94
C GLN A 399 16.56 -6.68 7.85
N ASN A 400 16.88 -5.54 7.25
CA ASN A 400 16.01 -4.89 6.27
C ASN A 400 15.89 -5.73 4.99
N LYS A 401 17.01 -6.24 4.46
CA LYS A 401 17.02 -7.13 3.29
C LYS A 401 16.21 -8.39 3.52
N ASN A 402 16.34 -9.01 4.69
CA ASN A 402 15.60 -10.23 4.98
C ASN A 402 14.11 -9.95 5.17
N HIS A 403 13.72 -8.84 5.82
CA HIS A 403 12.33 -8.42 5.90
C HIS A 403 11.72 -8.19 4.51
N THR A 404 12.43 -7.47 3.63
CA THR A 404 12.03 -7.27 2.24
C THR A 404 11.84 -8.59 1.48
N LEU A 405 12.81 -9.50 1.57
CA LEU A 405 12.73 -10.79 0.87
C LEU A 405 11.61 -11.69 1.43
N VAL A 406 11.31 -11.63 2.73
CA VAL A 406 10.17 -12.35 3.32
C VAL A 406 8.84 -11.79 2.79
N ASN A 407 8.70 -10.47 2.69
CA ASN A 407 7.54 -9.82 2.10
C ASN A 407 7.36 -10.20 0.61
N TYR A 408 8.44 -10.09 -0.18
CA TYR A 408 8.49 -10.50 -1.58
C TYR A 408 8.11 -11.98 -1.76
N ASN A 409 8.71 -12.89 -0.98
CA ASN A 409 8.44 -14.32 -1.10
C ASN A 409 7.02 -14.69 -0.66
N TYR A 410 6.43 -13.99 0.31
CA TYR A 410 5.02 -14.15 0.65
C TYR A 410 4.12 -13.79 -0.53
N CYS A 411 4.32 -12.62 -1.15
CA CYS A 411 3.54 -12.20 -2.31
C CYS A 411 3.73 -13.18 -3.48
N ARG A 412 4.96 -13.63 -3.74
CA ARG A 412 5.26 -14.60 -4.81
C ARG A 412 4.61 -15.96 -4.56
N ALA A 413 4.60 -16.44 -3.31
CA ALA A 413 3.95 -17.69 -2.93
C ALA A 413 2.42 -17.59 -2.97
N ASN A 414 1.88 -16.39 -2.69
CA ASN A 414 0.46 -16.05 -2.75
C ASN A 414 -0.44 -17.10 -2.05
N PRO A 415 -0.26 -17.35 -0.74
CA PRO A 415 -0.99 -18.41 -0.03
C PRO A 415 -2.51 -18.19 -0.01
N LYS A 416 -2.97 -16.93 -0.21
CA LYS A 416 -4.38 -16.55 -0.28
C LYS A 416 -4.95 -16.55 -1.70
N SER A 417 -4.13 -16.88 -2.71
CA SER A 417 -4.53 -16.93 -4.12
C SER A 417 -5.16 -15.63 -4.64
N TYR A 418 -4.71 -14.48 -4.16
CA TYR A 418 -5.16 -13.18 -4.66
C TYR A 418 -4.71 -12.99 -6.10
N TYR A 419 -5.64 -12.60 -6.98
CA TYR A 419 -5.31 -12.40 -8.38
C TYR A 419 -4.28 -11.27 -8.55
N GLY A 420 -3.25 -11.55 -9.35
CA GLY A 420 -2.21 -10.60 -9.72
C GLY A 420 -0.94 -10.65 -8.88
N TYR A 421 -0.94 -11.23 -7.67
CA TYR A 421 0.27 -11.38 -6.85
C TYR A 421 1.30 -12.26 -7.59
N SER A 422 2.55 -11.80 -7.67
CA SER A 422 3.61 -12.49 -8.43
C SER A 422 5.00 -11.98 -8.06
N ASP A 423 6.05 -12.47 -8.73
CA ASP A 423 7.41 -11.94 -8.62
C ASP A 423 7.58 -10.54 -9.26
N GLN A 424 6.56 -10.05 -9.97
CA GLN A 424 6.51 -8.72 -10.58
C GLN A 424 5.49 -7.80 -9.91
N ASN A 425 4.65 -8.31 -9.03
CA ASN A 425 3.59 -7.54 -8.38
C ASN A 425 3.51 -7.96 -6.91
N TRP A 426 4.31 -7.27 -6.10
CA TRP A 426 4.56 -7.57 -4.70
C TRP A 426 4.74 -6.29 -3.89
N GLY A 427 4.67 -6.41 -2.57
CA GLY A 427 4.87 -5.30 -1.65
C GLY A 427 3.65 -5.04 -0.78
N LEU A 428 3.70 -5.53 0.47
CA LEU A 428 2.67 -5.29 1.49
C LEU A 428 3.20 -4.31 2.53
N THR A 429 2.50 -3.19 2.68
CA THR A 429 2.78 -2.19 3.71
C THR A 429 1.50 -1.44 4.11
N ALA A 430 1.57 -0.59 5.14
CA ALA A 430 0.46 0.27 5.51
C ALA A 430 0.13 1.25 4.37
N SER A 431 -1.14 1.34 3.99
CA SER A 431 -1.62 2.19 2.88
C SER A 431 -3.16 2.20 2.84
N ASP A 432 -3.73 2.97 1.92
CA ASP A 432 -5.15 2.89 1.59
C ASP A 432 -5.55 1.49 1.10
N ILE A 433 -6.73 1.06 1.53
CA ILE A 433 -7.40 -0.16 1.08
C ILE A 433 -8.83 0.19 0.63
N PRO A 434 -9.55 -0.70 -0.06
CA PRO A 434 -10.97 -0.48 -0.35
C PRO A 434 -11.76 -0.15 0.93
N GLY A 435 -12.32 1.06 0.98
CA GLY A 435 -13.14 1.52 2.10
C GLY A 435 -12.41 2.02 3.35
N GLY A 436 -11.07 2.20 3.32
CA GLY A 436 -10.34 2.75 4.47
C GLY A 436 -8.83 2.68 4.32
N TYR A 437 -8.15 2.43 5.44
CA TYR A 437 -6.70 2.33 5.56
C TYR A 437 -6.34 1.05 6.32
N GLY A 438 -5.24 0.39 5.95
CA GLY A 438 -4.84 -0.87 6.58
C GLY A 438 -3.33 -1.06 6.63
N ALA A 439 -2.83 -1.49 7.78
CA ALA A 439 -1.43 -1.92 7.97
C ALA A 439 -1.18 -3.29 7.32
N SER A 440 -1.13 -3.33 5.98
CA SER A 440 -0.94 -4.58 5.24
C SER A 440 0.45 -5.15 5.48
N SER A 441 0.53 -6.46 5.68
CA SER A 441 1.75 -7.22 5.93
C SER A 441 1.51 -8.69 5.51
N PRO A 442 2.54 -9.54 5.47
CA PRO A 442 2.34 -10.98 5.26
C PRO A 442 1.36 -11.64 6.26
N THR A 443 1.24 -11.11 7.48
CA THR A 443 0.31 -11.59 8.52
C THR A 443 -1.05 -10.89 8.50
N ASN A 444 -1.18 -9.79 7.76
CA ASN A 444 -2.41 -9.00 7.60
C ASN A 444 -2.70 -8.66 6.13
N ASP A 445 -2.62 -9.67 5.26
CA ASP A 445 -2.78 -9.49 3.81
C ASP A 445 -4.25 -9.25 3.43
N LYS A 446 -4.53 -8.07 2.85
CA LYS A 446 -5.85 -7.64 2.37
C LYS A 446 -6.04 -7.80 0.85
N GLY A 447 -5.08 -8.39 0.14
CA GLY A 447 -5.09 -8.49 -1.32
C GLY A 447 -4.81 -7.15 -2.01
N VAL A 448 -4.12 -6.24 -1.31
CA VAL A 448 -3.76 -4.90 -1.76
C VAL A 448 -2.24 -4.80 -1.84
N ILE A 449 -1.72 -4.32 -2.98
CA ILE A 449 -0.30 -4.02 -3.20
C ILE A 449 -0.11 -2.52 -3.15
N SER A 450 0.94 -2.07 -2.47
CA SER A 450 1.29 -0.65 -2.34
C SER A 450 2.68 -0.44 -2.97
N PRO A 451 2.80 0.35 -4.05
CA PRO A 451 4.06 0.51 -4.77
C PRO A 451 5.25 0.90 -3.89
N THR A 452 5.04 1.74 -2.87
CA THR A 452 6.11 2.18 -1.96
C THR A 452 6.84 1.01 -1.27
N ALA A 453 6.14 -0.10 -0.97
CA ALA A 453 6.76 -1.25 -0.32
C ALA A 453 7.92 -1.83 -1.14
N ALA A 454 7.66 -2.13 -2.42
CA ALA A 454 8.67 -2.69 -3.32
C ALA A 454 9.67 -1.61 -3.76
N LEU A 455 9.21 -0.41 -4.10
CA LEU A 455 10.06 0.64 -4.66
C LEU A 455 11.01 1.23 -3.60
N SER A 456 10.55 1.45 -2.38
CA SER A 456 11.42 1.94 -1.30
C SER A 456 12.40 0.88 -0.77
N SER A 457 12.31 -0.35 -1.30
CA SER A 457 13.24 -1.43 -1.00
C SER A 457 14.38 -1.58 -2.04
N PHE A 458 14.52 -0.65 -2.99
CA PHE A 458 15.59 -0.68 -4.00
C PHE A 458 17.00 -0.95 -3.43
N PRO A 459 17.43 -0.33 -2.30
CA PRO A 459 18.76 -0.60 -1.76
C PRO A 459 18.96 -2.03 -1.25
N TYR A 460 17.88 -2.77 -0.99
CA TYR A 460 17.93 -4.11 -0.39
C TYR A 460 17.74 -5.22 -1.41
N THR A 461 16.82 -5.04 -2.36
CA THR A 461 16.42 -6.02 -3.38
C THR A 461 16.25 -5.35 -4.75
N PRO A 462 17.33 -4.80 -5.35
CA PRO A 462 17.21 -3.96 -6.55
C PRO A 462 16.61 -4.69 -7.74
N ASP A 463 16.90 -5.98 -7.91
CA ASP A 463 16.36 -6.78 -9.03
C ASP A 463 14.85 -7.01 -8.89
N GLU A 464 14.38 -7.38 -7.70
CA GLU A 464 12.97 -7.58 -7.38
C GLU A 464 12.18 -6.26 -7.44
N SER A 465 12.76 -5.17 -6.93
CA SER A 465 12.18 -3.83 -6.97
C SER A 465 12.10 -3.30 -8.39
N MET A 466 13.12 -3.55 -9.23
CA MET A 466 13.09 -3.17 -10.65
C MET A 466 12.05 -3.96 -11.45
N LYS A 467 11.85 -5.25 -11.15
CA LYS A 467 10.75 -6.04 -11.74
C LYS A 467 9.38 -5.46 -11.38
N ALA A 468 9.18 -5.12 -10.11
CA ALA A 468 7.96 -4.46 -9.66
C ALA A 468 7.73 -3.12 -10.34
N LEU A 469 8.77 -2.27 -10.39
CA LEU A 469 8.71 -0.98 -11.07
C LEU A 469 8.29 -1.12 -12.54
N LYS A 470 8.92 -2.02 -13.29
CA LYS A 470 8.60 -2.26 -14.70
C LYS A 470 7.17 -2.75 -14.87
N PHE A 471 6.66 -3.59 -13.98
CA PHE A 471 5.27 -4.03 -14.02
C PHE A 471 4.30 -2.88 -13.71
N PHE A 472 4.54 -2.13 -12.62
CA PHE A 472 3.71 -1.00 -12.23
C PHE A 472 3.64 0.06 -13.34
N TYR A 473 4.79 0.41 -13.93
CA TYR A 473 4.85 1.44 -14.96
C TYR A 473 4.37 0.94 -16.32
N TYR A 474 4.92 -0.17 -16.83
CA TYR A 474 4.63 -0.61 -18.19
C TYR A 474 3.36 -1.43 -18.32
N LYS A 475 2.88 -2.14 -17.30
CA LYS A 475 1.69 -2.99 -17.41
C LYS A 475 0.45 -2.36 -16.79
N LEU A 476 0.61 -1.64 -15.68
CA LEU A 476 -0.47 -0.98 -14.96
C LEU A 476 -0.47 0.55 -15.07
N GLY A 477 0.46 1.12 -15.84
CA GLY A 477 0.66 2.56 -15.89
C GLY A 477 -0.59 3.38 -16.23
N ASP A 478 -1.46 2.85 -17.10
CA ASP A 478 -2.74 3.47 -17.45
C ASP A 478 -3.78 3.50 -16.30
N LYS A 479 -3.48 2.83 -15.18
CA LYS A 479 -4.36 2.76 -13.99
C LYS A 479 -3.74 3.41 -12.76
N ILE A 480 -2.45 3.19 -12.51
CA ILE A 480 -1.80 3.57 -11.25
C ILE A 480 -0.72 4.64 -11.38
N TRP A 481 -0.39 5.10 -12.59
CA TRP A 481 0.58 6.19 -12.80
C TRP A 481 -0.13 7.48 -13.22
N SER A 482 0.11 8.58 -12.50
CA SER A 482 -0.55 9.87 -12.75
C SER A 482 0.30 11.05 -12.25
N ASP A 483 -0.30 12.18 -11.86
CA ASP A 483 0.34 13.50 -11.74
C ASP A 483 1.49 13.56 -10.75
N TYR A 484 1.44 12.71 -9.72
CA TYR A 484 2.39 12.69 -8.61
C TYR A 484 3.10 11.34 -8.47
N GLY A 485 3.19 10.60 -9.57
CA GLY A 485 3.86 9.30 -9.62
C GLY A 485 2.86 8.15 -9.50
N PHE A 486 3.27 7.08 -8.82
CA PHE A 486 2.37 5.98 -8.52
C PHE A 486 1.35 6.40 -7.46
N ARG A 487 0.10 5.96 -7.64
CA ARG A 487 -0.95 6.06 -6.63
C ARG A 487 -0.65 5.12 -5.47
N ASP A 488 -1.29 5.42 -4.34
CA ASP A 488 -0.97 4.83 -3.05
C ASP A 488 -0.97 3.29 -3.01
N ALA A 489 -2.04 2.70 -3.56
CA ALA A 489 -2.23 1.25 -3.56
C ALA A 489 -3.22 0.78 -4.63
N PHE A 490 -3.28 -0.52 -4.85
CA PHE A 490 -4.27 -1.15 -5.74
C PHE A 490 -4.50 -2.63 -5.39
N SER A 491 -5.60 -3.18 -5.87
CA SER A 491 -5.94 -4.60 -5.81
C SER A 491 -6.45 -5.07 -7.17
N LEU A 492 -5.70 -5.95 -7.84
CA LEU A 492 -6.19 -6.60 -9.06
C LEU A 492 -7.27 -7.66 -8.76
N ASP A 493 -7.27 -8.23 -7.55
CA ASP A 493 -8.30 -9.18 -7.12
C ASP A 493 -9.68 -8.53 -6.94
N GLN A 494 -9.70 -7.32 -6.37
CA GLN A 494 -10.90 -6.54 -6.11
C GLN A 494 -11.20 -5.51 -7.21
N LEU A 495 -10.34 -5.41 -8.24
CA LEU A 495 -10.37 -4.38 -9.28
C LEU A 495 -10.42 -2.94 -8.73
N TRP A 496 -9.71 -2.70 -7.65
CA TRP A 496 -9.65 -1.41 -6.98
C TRP A 496 -8.30 -0.73 -7.22
N PHE A 497 -8.32 0.57 -7.46
CA PHE A 497 -7.13 1.39 -7.63
C PHE A 497 -7.34 2.65 -6.80
N ALA A 498 -6.40 2.97 -5.92
CA ALA A 498 -6.49 4.16 -5.08
C ALA A 498 -6.68 5.41 -5.95
N GLY A 499 -7.42 6.41 -5.45
CA GLY A 499 -7.46 7.75 -6.03
C GLY A 499 -6.42 8.69 -5.42
N SER A 500 -5.69 8.20 -4.43
CA SER A 500 -4.91 8.96 -3.47
C SER A 500 -3.40 8.85 -3.66
N TYR A 501 -2.71 9.78 -2.99
CA TYR A 501 -1.28 9.79 -2.74
C TYR A 501 -1.08 10.23 -1.29
N LEU A 502 -0.14 9.62 -0.58
CA LEU A 502 0.21 9.97 0.80
C LEU A 502 1.67 10.40 0.88
N ALA A 503 1.96 11.42 1.67
CA ALA A 503 3.33 11.92 1.83
C ALA A 503 4.29 10.82 2.31
N ILE A 504 3.83 10.02 3.26
CA ILE A 504 4.62 8.97 3.91
C ILE A 504 4.94 7.81 2.95
N ASP A 505 4.14 7.62 1.90
CA ASP A 505 4.36 6.57 0.90
C ASP A 505 5.14 7.10 -0.32
N GLN A 506 4.94 8.36 -0.72
CA GLN A 506 5.66 8.95 -1.86
C GLN A 506 7.12 9.30 -1.54
N GLY A 507 7.39 9.81 -0.34
CA GLY A 507 8.71 10.31 0.06
C GLY A 507 9.79 9.23 0.01
N PRO A 508 9.59 8.08 0.68
CA PRO A 508 10.52 6.96 0.68
C PRO A 508 10.87 6.45 -0.72
N VAL A 509 9.95 6.52 -1.70
CA VAL A 509 10.23 6.08 -3.07
C VAL A 509 11.37 6.90 -3.68
N ILE A 510 11.31 8.23 -3.55
CA ILE A 510 12.34 9.12 -4.11
C ILE A 510 13.68 8.90 -3.40
N ILE A 511 13.64 8.86 -2.06
CA ILE A 511 14.83 8.82 -1.20
C ILE A 511 15.56 7.49 -1.35
N MET A 512 14.84 6.37 -1.31
CA MET A 512 15.47 5.05 -1.35
C MET A 512 15.95 4.67 -2.76
N ILE A 513 15.30 5.18 -3.83
CA ILE A 513 15.91 5.14 -5.17
C ILE A 513 17.22 5.91 -5.18
N GLU A 514 17.27 7.11 -4.59
CA GLU A 514 18.52 7.89 -4.58
C GLU A 514 19.61 7.22 -3.75
N ASN A 515 19.28 6.68 -2.57
CA ASN A 515 20.23 5.94 -1.77
C ASN A 515 20.77 4.70 -2.48
N HIS A 516 19.94 4.00 -3.26
CA HIS A 516 20.39 2.90 -4.12
C HIS A 516 21.36 3.38 -5.21
N ARG A 517 21.10 4.53 -5.82
CA ARG A 517 21.87 5.04 -6.98
C ARG A 517 23.19 5.71 -6.58
N SER A 518 23.20 6.48 -5.50
CA SER A 518 24.32 7.38 -5.18
C SER A 518 24.66 7.46 -3.69
N VAL A 519 23.88 6.79 -2.82
CA VAL A 519 23.98 6.88 -1.35
C VAL A 519 23.93 8.32 -0.80
N LEU A 520 23.39 9.27 -1.56
CA LEU A 520 23.41 10.70 -1.24
C LEU A 520 22.79 11.03 0.13
N VAL A 521 21.55 10.59 0.36
CA VAL A 521 20.80 10.98 1.57
C VAL A 521 21.41 10.33 2.81
N TRP A 522 21.86 9.09 2.69
CA TRP A 522 22.66 8.41 3.71
C TRP A 522 23.94 9.16 4.06
N ASN A 523 24.75 9.55 3.08
CA ASN A 523 25.99 10.28 3.32
C ASN A 523 25.73 11.62 4.02
N LEU A 524 24.69 12.35 3.60
CA LEU A 524 24.31 13.62 4.20
C LEU A 524 23.92 13.43 5.68
N PHE A 525 22.98 12.54 5.97
CA PHE A 525 22.53 12.33 7.34
C PHE A 525 23.64 11.79 8.26
N MET A 526 24.40 10.80 7.80
CA MET A 526 25.50 10.19 8.58
C MET A 526 26.70 11.12 8.79
N SER A 527 26.80 12.21 8.01
CA SER A 527 27.85 13.23 8.21
C SER A 527 27.61 14.14 9.43
N ASN A 528 26.41 14.12 10.02
CA ASN A 528 26.11 14.90 11.22
C ASN A 528 26.90 14.37 12.43
N PRO A 529 27.75 15.20 13.09
CA PRO A 529 28.58 14.73 14.21
C PRO A 529 27.76 14.27 15.42
N GLU A 530 26.60 14.88 15.64
CA GLU A 530 25.67 14.50 16.71
C GLU A 530 25.14 13.07 16.52
N VAL A 531 24.83 12.69 15.27
CA VAL A 531 24.34 11.33 14.95
C VAL A 531 25.41 10.29 15.25
N LYS A 532 26.67 10.55 14.90
CA LYS A 532 27.79 9.66 15.22
C LYS A 532 27.94 9.47 16.73
N THR A 533 27.82 10.56 17.49
CA THR A 533 27.89 10.55 18.96
C THR A 533 26.75 9.74 19.57
N GLY A 534 25.52 9.90 19.06
CA GLY A 534 24.35 9.13 19.50
C GLY A 534 24.51 7.64 19.20
N LEU A 535 24.96 7.27 18.00
CA LEU A 535 25.22 5.88 17.63
C LEU A 535 26.27 5.22 18.54
N GLN A 536 27.39 5.91 18.80
CA GLN A 536 28.41 5.43 19.74
C GLN A 536 27.85 5.26 21.15
N THR A 537 27.05 6.23 21.63
CA THR A 537 26.39 6.18 22.94
C THR A 537 25.49 4.96 23.08
N LEU A 538 24.74 4.63 22.02
CA LEU A 538 23.85 3.47 21.99
C LEU A 538 24.57 2.13 21.75
N GLY A 539 25.88 2.16 21.47
CA GLY A 539 26.68 0.96 21.23
C GLY A 539 26.58 0.39 19.81
N PHE A 540 26.22 1.23 18.84
CA PHE A 540 26.28 0.86 17.43
C PHE A 540 27.72 0.91 16.91
N SER A 541 27.98 0.17 15.84
CA SER A 541 29.20 0.22 15.05
C SER A 541 28.85 0.36 13.56
N THR A 542 29.55 1.25 12.84
CA THR A 542 29.44 1.43 11.39
C THR A 542 30.77 1.97 10.85
N ALA A 543 30.99 1.86 9.53
CA ALA A 543 32.17 2.40 8.87
C ALA A 543 32.27 3.94 8.94
N ASP A 544 31.16 4.63 9.23
CA ASP A 544 31.09 6.09 9.33
C ASP A 544 31.52 6.65 10.70
N LEU A 545 31.76 5.79 11.71
CA LEU A 545 32.10 6.17 13.09
C LEU A 545 33.59 6.45 13.32
#